data_AF-A0AAV1M9B1-F1
#
_entry.id   AF-A0AAV1M9B1-F1
#
_cell.length_a   1.000
_cell.length_b   1.000
_cell.length_c   1.000
_cell.angle_alpha   90.00
_cell.angle_beta   90.00
_cell.angle_gamma   90.00
#
_symmetry.space_group_name_H-M   'P 1'
#
loop_
_entity.id
_entity.type
_entity.pdbx_description
1 polymer ?
#
loop_
_entity_poly.entity_id
_entity_poly.type
_entity_poly.pdbx_seq_one_letter_code
_entity_poly.pdbx_strand_id
1 'polypeptide(L)'
;MRAFFRRGVYILFKKNLLLTNCISSGVFLGLGDLVQQEIEYQSKLLKERYDWTRTGRMFLIGTLLGPIHHYYYIYLDKVLPGIDVKTITKKIALDQVIASPVFIVLFFYGMGILENKTREQNVQDVKRKFLPTFVGDCLFWPPVQYFNFYYLPNQYRVFYGNVATMVINVFYSYIQHQY
;
A
#
# COMPACT_ATOMS: atom_id res chain seq x y z
N MET A 1 26.43 13.11 -14.82
CA MET A 1 25.43 12.14 -14.30
C MET A 1 25.06 12.34 -12.83
N ARG A 2 25.98 12.40 -11.85
CA ARG A 2 25.66 12.56 -10.42
C ARG A 2 24.86 13.84 -10.07
N ALA A 3 25.14 14.97 -10.73
CA ALA A 3 24.43 16.23 -10.48
C ALA A 3 22.98 16.23 -11.01
N PHE A 4 22.73 15.60 -12.17
CA PHE A 4 21.39 15.44 -12.74
C PHE A 4 20.54 14.51 -11.87
N PHE A 5 21.13 13.39 -11.42
CA PHE A 5 20.49 12.46 -10.48
C PHE A 5 20.14 13.13 -9.15
N ARG A 6 21.06 13.90 -8.55
CA ARG A 6 20.80 14.68 -7.33
C ARG A 6 19.73 15.74 -7.51
N ARG A 7 19.68 16.40 -8.68
CA ARG A 7 18.67 17.43 -8.99
C ARG A 7 17.29 16.82 -9.21
N GLY A 8 17.21 15.66 -9.88
CA GLY A 8 15.99 14.88 -10.02
C GLY A 8 15.46 14.43 -8.67
N VAL A 9 16.31 13.81 -7.84
CA VAL A 9 15.97 13.38 -6.47
C VAL A 9 15.51 14.56 -5.61
N TYR A 10 16.17 15.72 -5.70
CA TYR A 10 15.76 16.92 -4.96
C TYR A 10 14.39 17.46 -5.40
N ILE A 11 14.09 17.47 -6.69
CA ILE A 11 12.80 17.97 -7.20
C ILE A 11 11.67 16.98 -6.87
N LEU A 12 11.90 15.69 -7.09
CA LEU A 12 10.93 14.61 -6.83
C LEU A 12 10.62 14.45 -5.33
N PHE A 13 11.64 14.43 -4.47
CA PHE A 13 11.47 14.10 -3.05
C PHE A 13 11.46 15.32 -2.13
N LYS A 14 11.83 16.52 -2.59
CA LYS A 14 11.89 17.71 -1.73
C LYS A 14 10.94 18.83 -2.13
N LYS A 15 10.62 18.98 -3.42
CA LYS A 15 9.71 20.03 -3.92
C LYS A 15 8.29 19.53 -4.18
N ASN A 16 8.15 18.31 -4.71
CA ASN A 16 6.87 17.71 -5.08
C ASN A 16 6.60 16.38 -4.36
N LEU A 17 7.00 16.27 -3.09
CA LEU A 17 6.95 15.03 -2.31
C LEU A 17 5.54 14.41 -2.29
N LEU A 18 4.50 15.23 -2.19
CA LEU A 18 3.10 14.78 -2.28
C LEU A 18 2.82 14.07 -3.61
N LEU A 19 3.10 14.72 -4.74
CA LEU A 19 2.84 14.18 -6.07
C LEU A 19 3.61 12.87 -6.31
N THR A 20 4.89 12.84 -5.91
CA THR A 20 5.74 11.65 -6.03
C THR A 20 5.18 10.50 -5.20
N ASN A 21 4.73 10.76 -3.98
CA ASN A 21 4.12 9.74 -3.11
C ASN A 21 2.80 9.22 -3.68
N CYS A 22 1.95 10.09 -4.23
CA CYS A 22 0.70 9.67 -4.86
C CYS A 22 0.96 8.79 -6.08
N ILE A 23 1.78 9.26 -7.03
CA ILE A 23 2.05 8.52 -8.27
C ILE A 23 2.76 7.20 -7.95
N SER A 24 3.76 7.21 -7.07
CA SER A 24 4.46 5.98 -6.69
C SER A 24 3.53 4.96 -6.02
N SER A 25 2.62 5.40 -5.14
CA SER A 25 1.61 4.52 -4.53
C SER A 25 0.73 3.85 -5.59
N GLY A 26 0.24 4.62 -6.57
CA GLY A 26 -0.51 4.09 -7.71
C GLY A 26 0.32 3.09 -8.52
N VAL A 27 1.56 3.41 -8.86
CA VAL A 27 2.45 2.51 -9.60
C VAL A 27 2.66 1.20 -8.85
N PHE A 28 2.93 1.24 -7.55
CA PHE A 28 3.17 0.03 -6.76
C PHE A 28 1.94 -0.87 -6.63
N LEU A 29 0.74 -0.30 -6.51
CA LEU A 29 -0.50 -1.09 -6.54
C LEU A 29 -0.76 -1.69 -7.93
N GLY A 30 -0.54 -0.92 -9.00
CA GLY A 30 -0.65 -1.43 -10.36
C GLY A 30 0.34 -2.56 -10.66
N LEU A 31 1.60 -2.43 -10.22
CA LEU A 31 2.61 -3.50 -10.37
C LEU A 31 2.25 -4.74 -9.57
N GLY A 32 1.79 -4.59 -8.32
CA GLY A 32 1.33 -5.71 -7.51
C GLY A 32 0.15 -6.44 -8.16
N ASP A 33 -0.75 -5.68 -8.78
CA ASP A 33 -1.86 -6.23 -9.54
C ASP A 33 -1.41 -7.01 -10.79
N LEU A 34 -0.43 -6.51 -11.56
CA LEU A 34 0.12 -7.25 -12.71
C LEU A 34 0.77 -8.57 -12.29
N VAL A 35 1.49 -8.57 -11.16
CA VAL A 35 2.07 -9.80 -10.59
C VAL A 35 0.97 -10.78 -10.19
N GLN A 36 -0.08 -10.29 -9.52
CA GLN A 36 -1.21 -11.12 -9.12
C GLN A 36 -1.96 -11.69 -10.33
N GLN A 37 -2.16 -10.91 -11.38
CA GLN A 37 -2.77 -11.39 -12.63
C GLN A 37 -1.92 -12.45 -13.33
N GLU A 38 -0.59 -12.32 -13.31
CA GLU A 38 0.31 -13.37 -13.81
C GLU A 38 0.13 -14.68 -13.01
N ILE A 39 0.07 -14.60 -11.68
CA ILE A 39 -0.17 -15.79 -10.83
C ILE A 39 -1.53 -16.43 -11.18
N GLU A 40 -2.57 -15.62 -11.35
CA GLU A 40 -3.92 -16.09 -11.69
C GLU A 40 -3.97 -16.74 -13.09
N TYR A 41 -3.26 -16.18 -14.07
CA TYR A 41 -3.13 -16.74 -15.41
C TYR A 41 -2.40 -18.09 -15.41
N GLN A 42 -1.25 -18.18 -14.71
CA GLN A 42 -0.50 -19.44 -14.57
C GLN A 42 -1.30 -20.51 -13.81
N SER A 43 -2.16 -20.09 -12.88
CA SER A 43 -3.09 -20.96 -12.15
C SER A 43 -4.36 -21.32 -12.92
N LYS A 44 -4.49 -20.89 -14.18
CA LYS A 44 -5.65 -21.09 -15.08
C LYS A 44 -6.97 -20.53 -14.55
N LEU A 45 -6.91 -19.53 -13.66
CA LEU A 45 -8.08 -18.83 -13.14
C LEU A 45 -8.55 -17.74 -14.10
N LEU A 46 -7.62 -17.10 -14.82
CA LEU A 46 -7.91 -16.12 -15.86
C LEU A 46 -7.76 -16.73 -17.26
N LYS A 47 -8.68 -16.36 -18.16
CA LYS A 47 -8.59 -16.71 -19.60
C LYS A 47 -7.59 -15.85 -20.35
N GLU A 48 -7.48 -14.57 -19.95
CA GLU A 48 -6.57 -13.60 -20.53
C GLU A 48 -5.46 -13.26 -19.53
N ARG A 49 -4.27 -12.94 -20.03
CA ARG A 49 -3.09 -12.73 -19.19
C ARG A 49 -3.15 -11.42 -18.40
N TYR A 50 -3.65 -10.34 -19.02
CA TYR A 50 -3.71 -9.01 -18.40
C TYR A 50 -5.01 -8.28 -18.70
N ASP A 51 -5.75 -7.95 -17.66
CA ASP A 51 -6.81 -6.95 -17.60
C ASP A 51 -6.21 -5.60 -17.21
N TRP A 52 -6.00 -4.76 -18.23
CA TRP A 52 -5.47 -3.40 -18.06
C TRP A 52 -6.47 -2.45 -17.39
N THR A 53 -7.77 -2.74 -17.45
CA THR A 53 -8.79 -1.94 -16.79
C THR A 53 -8.71 -2.12 -15.28
N ARG A 54 -8.55 -3.38 -14.82
CA ARG A 54 -8.26 -3.74 -13.43
C ARG A 54 -7.00 -3.04 -12.93
N THR A 55 -5.89 -3.14 -13.66
CA THR A 55 -4.63 -2.48 -13.29
C THR A 55 -4.77 -0.95 -13.26
N GLY A 56 -5.52 -0.37 -14.20
CA GLY A 56 -5.83 1.06 -14.23
C GLY A 56 -6.59 1.52 -12.99
N ARG A 57 -7.59 0.76 -12.53
CA ARG A 57 -8.32 1.06 -11.28
C ARG A 57 -7.41 0.97 -10.05
N MET A 58 -6.56 -0.05 -9.98
CA MET A 58 -5.55 -0.22 -8.91
C MET A 58 -4.56 0.96 -8.86
N PHE A 59 -4.12 1.44 -10.02
CA PHE A 59 -3.29 2.63 -10.13
C PHE A 59 -4.02 3.89 -9.65
N LEU A 60 -5.27 4.08 -10.07
CA LEU A 60 -6.07 5.25 -9.70
C LEU A 60 -6.34 5.28 -8.19
N ILE A 61 -6.78 4.17 -7.59
CA ILE A 61 -7.06 4.16 -6.15
C ILE A 61 -5.79 4.42 -5.33
N GLY A 62 -4.64 3.86 -5.72
CA GLY A 62 -3.36 4.11 -5.04
C GLY A 62 -2.95 5.57 -5.13
N THR A 63 -3.17 6.19 -6.29
CA THR A 63 -2.89 7.61 -6.49
C THR A 63 -3.81 8.49 -5.66
N LEU A 64 -5.10 8.14 -5.54
CA LEU A 64 -6.10 8.88 -4.77
C LEU A 64 -5.92 8.75 -3.25
N LEU A 65 -5.45 7.60 -2.76
CA LEU A 65 -5.16 7.39 -1.34
C LEU A 65 -3.78 7.92 -0.91
N GLY A 66 -2.89 8.21 -1.87
CA GLY A 66 -1.56 8.74 -1.63
C GLY A 66 -1.51 10.03 -0.78
N PRO A 67 -2.37 11.06 -1.02
CA PRO A 67 -2.41 12.25 -0.19
C PRO A 67 -2.79 11.96 1.25
N ILE A 68 -3.76 11.06 1.46
CA ILE A 68 -4.26 10.70 2.79
C ILE A 68 -3.13 10.03 3.58
N HIS A 69 -2.41 9.08 2.97
CA HIS A 69 -1.20 8.49 3.57
C HIS A 69 -0.13 9.53 3.85
N HIS A 70 0.14 10.44 2.90
CA HIS A 70 1.18 11.45 3.04
C HIS A 70 0.95 12.36 4.26
N TYR A 71 -0.27 12.91 4.40
CA TYR A 71 -0.60 13.76 5.52
C TYR A 71 -0.70 13.00 6.84
N TYR A 72 -1.17 11.74 6.81
CA TYR A 72 -1.18 10.88 7.99
C TYR A 72 0.23 10.71 8.57
N TYR A 73 1.22 10.34 7.75
CA TYR A 73 2.58 10.15 8.23
C TYR A 73 3.23 11.45 8.72
N ILE A 74 2.97 12.59 8.05
CA ILE A 74 3.43 13.90 8.54
C ILE A 74 2.84 14.21 9.93
N TYR A 75 1.55 13.93 10.13
CA TYR A 75 0.90 14.13 11.42
C TYR A 75 1.45 13.18 12.48
N LEU A 76 1.62 11.90 12.15
CA LEU A 76 2.16 10.88 13.05
C LEU A 76 3.57 11.24 13.53
N ASP A 77 4.43 11.72 12.63
CA ASP A 77 5.79 12.16 12.96
C ASP A 77 5.83 13.43 13.83
N LYS A 78 4.83 14.32 13.69
CA LYS A 78 4.68 15.49 14.57
C LYS A 78 4.26 15.10 15.99
N VAL A 79 3.36 14.13 16.13
CA VAL A 79 2.83 13.69 17.43
C VAL A 79 3.81 12.76 18.16
N LEU A 80 4.53 11.93 17.41
CA LEU A 80 5.53 10.99 17.93
C LEU A 80 6.92 11.28 17.32
N PRO A 81 7.55 12.41 17.70
CA PRO A 81 8.90 12.72 17.23
C PRO A 81 9.90 11.76 17.89
N GLY A 82 10.65 11.02 17.07
CA GLY A 82 11.66 10.08 17.58
C GLY A 82 11.86 8.87 16.67
N ILE A 83 13.04 8.28 16.81
CA ILE A 83 13.47 7.08 16.08
C ILE A 83 13.89 5.95 17.04
N ASP A 84 13.66 6.12 18.33
CA ASP A 84 13.91 5.06 19.30
C ASP A 84 12.88 3.93 19.16
N VAL A 85 13.26 2.73 19.60
CA VAL A 85 12.44 1.51 19.46
C VAL A 85 11.06 1.70 20.08
N LYS A 86 10.95 2.35 21.24
CA LYS A 86 9.67 2.56 21.93
C LYS A 86 8.75 3.48 21.12
N THR A 87 9.28 4.55 20.55
CA THR A 87 8.54 5.45 19.65
C THR A 87 8.11 4.74 18.36
N ILE A 88 9.01 3.96 17.76
CA ILE A 88 8.71 3.18 16.55
C ILE A 88 7.60 2.15 16.81
N THR A 89 7.68 1.38 17.91
CA THR A 89 6.64 0.41 18.26
C THR A 89 5.29 1.08 18.47
N LYS A 90 5.26 2.27 19.11
CA LYS A 90 4.02 3.05 19.24
C LYS A 90 3.46 3.51 17.90
N LYS A 91 4.32 3.96 16.98
CA LYS A 91 3.91 4.33 15.61
C LYS A 91 3.28 3.16 14.89
N ILE A 92 3.92 1.98 14.93
CA ILE A 92 3.38 0.75 14.32
C ILE A 92 2.03 0.39 14.95
N ALA A 93 1.90 0.44 16.28
CA ALA A 93 0.66 0.13 16.95
C ALA A 93 -0.49 1.08 16.55
N LEU A 94 -0.23 2.39 16.46
CA LEU A 94 -1.22 3.36 16.00
C LEU A 94 -1.58 3.17 14.51
N ASP A 95 -0.58 2.84 13.69
CA ASP A 95 -0.78 2.58 12.27
C ASP A 95 -1.70 1.38 12.09
N GLN A 96 -1.45 0.28 12.80
CA GLN A 96 -2.29 -0.92 12.75
C GLN A 96 -3.68 -0.73 13.37
N VAL A 97 -3.83 0.02 14.48
CA VAL A 97 -5.13 0.13 15.17
C VAL A 97 -6.04 1.19 14.56
N ILE A 98 -5.48 2.23 13.95
CA ILE A 98 -6.25 3.38 13.47
C ILE A 98 -6.16 3.52 11.95
N ALA A 99 -4.94 3.61 11.41
CA ALA A 99 -4.76 3.90 9.99
C ALA A 99 -5.14 2.73 9.10
N SER A 100 -4.62 1.53 9.36
CA SER A 100 -4.89 0.34 8.54
C SER A 100 -6.40 0.08 8.38
N PRO A 101 -7.24 0.07 9.44
CA PRO A 101 -8.69 -0.06 9.29
C PRO A 101 -9.32 0.99 8.38
N VAL A 102 -8.93 2.25 8.53
CA VAL A 102 -9.45 3.36 7.71
C VAL A 102 -9.03 3.19 6.26
N PHE A 103 -7.74 2.89 6.01
CA PHE A 103 -7.22 2.71 4.66
C PHE A 103 -7.80 1.49 3.95
N ILE A 104 -8.01 0.38 4.66
CA ILE A 104 -8.67 -0.81 4.14
C ILE A 104 -10.09 -0.48 3.67
N VAL A 105 -10.88 0.23 4.50
CA VAL A 105 -12.24 0.65 4.13
C VAL A 105 -12.22 1.59 2.92
N LEU A 106 -11.36 2.61 2.94
CA LEU A 106 -11.25 3.56 1.83
C LEU A 106 -10.81 2.88 0.52
N PHE A 107 -9.88 1.93 0.60
CA PHE A 107 -9.42 1.16 -0.55
C PHE A 107 -10.55 0.33 -1.15
N PHE A 108 -11.18 -0.56 -0.37
CA PHE A 108 -12.21 -1.44 -0.91
C PHE A 108 -13.47 -0.67 -1.33
N TYR A 109 -13.89 0.30 -0.54
CA TYR A 109 -15.05 1.12 -0.90
C TYR A 109 -14.77 1.97 -2.14
N GLY A 110 -13.59 2.58 -2.25
CA GLY A 110 -13.18 3.35 -3.43
C GLY A 110 -13.06 2.47 -4.67
N MET A 111 -12.49 1.27 -4.54
CA MET A 111 -12.44 0.30 -5.63
C MET A 111 -13.83 -0.11 -6.10
N GLY A 112 -14.78 -0.36 -5.18
CA GLY A 112 -16.15 -0.69 -5.57
C GLY A 112 -16.85 0.43 -6.35
N ILE A 113 -16.54 1.71 -6.07
CA ILE A 113 -17.01 2.84 -6.88
C ILE A 113 -16.40 2.79 -8.29
N LEU A 114 -15.09 2.53 -8.41
CA LEU A 114 -14.40 2.43 -9.72
C LEU A 114 -14.86 1.22 -10.55
N GLU A 115 -15.40 0.20 -9.89
CA GLU A 115 -16.01 -0.99 -10.50
C GLU A 115 -17.52 -0.81 -10.80
N ASN A 116 -18.08 0.37 -10.55
CA ASN A 116 -19.51 0.70 -10.71
C ASN A 116 -20.46 -0.20 -9.90
N LYS A 117 -20.04 -0.65 -8.72
CA LYS A 117 -20.90 -1.43 -7.80
C LYS A 117 -21.97 -0.54 -7.18
N THR A 118 -23.14 -1.11 -6.89
CA THR A 118 -24.15 -0.41 -6.08
C THR A 118 -23.65 -0.18 -4.66
N ARG A 119 -24.26 0.76 -3.95
CA ARG A 119 -23.89 1.06 -2.56
C ARG A 119 -24.00 -0.17 -1.67
N GLU A 120 -25.06 -0.95 -1.83
CA GLU A 120 -25.33 -2.15 -1.06
C GLU A 120 -24.26 -3.23 -1.33
N GLN A 121 -23.94 -3.47 -2.60
CA GLN A 121 -22.88 -4.40 -3.00
C GLN A 121 -21.53 -3.99 -2.43
N ASN A 122 -21.19 -2.70 -2.54
CA ASN A 122 -19.91 -2.18 -2.08
C ASN A 122 -19.75 -2.30 -0.56
N VAL A 123 -20.79 -1.97 0.21
CA VAL A 123 -20.79 -2.14 1.67
C VAL A 123 -20.66 -3.60 2.08
N GLN A 124 -21.34 -4.52 1.37
CA GLN A 124 -21.24 -5.96 1.64
C GLN A 124 -19.83 -6.49 1.32
N ASP A 125 -19.25 -6.07 0.20
CA ASP A 125 -17.88 -6.44 -0.19
C ASP A 125 -16.86 -5.95 0.85
N VAL A 126 -16.95 -4.69 1.30
CA VAL A 126 -16.09 -4.17 2.37
C VAL A 126 -16.23 -5.01 3.63
N LYS A 127 -17.45 -5.32 4.07
CA LYS A 127 -17.66 -6.16 5.26
C LYS A 127 -17.05 -7.55 5.11
N ARG A 128 -17.17 -8.17 3.94
CA ARG A 128 -16.60 -9.50 3.65
C ARG A 128 -15.08 -9.48 3.65
N LYS A 129 -14.48 -8.46 3.05
CA LYS A 129 -13.03 -8.37 2.79
C LYS A 129 -12.25 -7.71 3.93
N PHE A 130 -12.91 -6.91 4.77
CA PHE A 130 -12.26 -6.14 5.82
C PHE A 130 -11.50 -7.03 6.80
N LEU A 131 -12.16 -8.01 7.41
CA LEU A 131 -11.54 -8.83 8.45
C LEU A 131 -10.37 -9.69 7.91
N PRO A 132 -10.51 -10.41 6.78
CA PRO A 132 -9.38 -11.11 6.18
C PRO A 132 -8.19 -10.20 5.85
N THR A 133 -8.45 -9.01 5.33
CA THR A 133 -7.39 -8.04 4.99
C THR A 133 -6.72 -7.50 6.24
N PHE A 134 -7.50 -7.10 7.24
CA PHE A 134 -7.00 -6.54 8.48
C PHE A 134 -6.16 -7.55 9.28
N VAL A 135 -6.64 -8.80 9.35
CA VAL A 135 -5.87 -9.89 9.98
C VAL A 135 -4.60 -10.17 9.17
N GLY A 136 -4.68 -10.17 7.83
CA GLY A 136 -3.50 -10.29 6.95
C GLY A 136 -2.45 -9.21 7.23
N ASP A 137 -2.87 -7.95 7.32
CA ASP A 137 -2.01 -6.81 7.66
C ASP A 137 -1.33 -6.97 9.02
N CYS A 138 -2.13 -7.29 10.06
CA CYS A 138 -1.64 -7.46 11.42
C CYS A 138 -0.73 -8.67 11.59
N LEU A 139 -0.84 -9.70 10.73
CA LEU A 139 0.07 -10.84 10.74
C LEU A 139 1.33 -10.58 9.91
N PHE A 140 1.24 -9.79 8.85
CA PHE A 140 2.35 -9.51 7.94
C PHE A 140 3.28 -8.43 8.48
N TRP A 141 2.74 -7.27 8.88
CA TRP A 141 3.55 -6.09 9.15
C TRP A 141 4.36 -6.16 10.44
N PRO A 142 3.85 -6.62 11.60
CA PRO A 142 4.65 -6.65 12.83
C PRO A 142 5.91 -7.52 12.73
N PRO A 143 5.90 -8.74 12.17
CA PRO A 143 7.11 -9.52 11.96
C PRO A 143 8.10 -8.86 10.99
N VAL A 144 7.59 -8.31 9.87
CA VAL A 144 8.39 -7.59 8.87
C VAL A 144 9.10 -6.38 9.49
N GLN A 145 8.36 -5.58 10.26
CA GLN A 145 8.92 -4.40 10.93
C GLN A 145 9.89 -4.79 12.04
N TYR A 146 9.60 -5.84 12.81
CA TYR A 146 10.53 -6.35 13.82
C TYR A 146 11.87 -6.72 13.18
N PHE A 147 11.85 -7.48 12.08
CA PHE A 147 13.08 -7.85 11.37
C PHE A 147 13.81 -6.62 10.81
N ASN A 148 13.07 -5.66 10.25
CA ASN A 148 13.62 -4.42 9.70
C ASN A 148 14.38 -3.59 10.73
N PHE A 149 13.83 -3.42 11.93
CA PHE A 149 14.45 -2.59 12.96
C PHE A 149 15.52 -3.33 13.76
N TYR A 150 15.35 -4.63 13.99
CA TYR A 150 16.26 -5.41 14.82
C TYR A 150 17.51 -5.87 14.07
N TYR A 151 17.36 -6.42 12.85
CA TYR A 151 18.46 -7.06 12.13
C TYR A 151 19.09 -6.20 11.03
N LEU A 152 18.33 -5.28 10.41
CA LEU A 152 18.83 -4.56 9.25
C LEU A 152 19.52 -3.23 9.61
N PRO A 153 20.74 -2.98 9.09
CA PRO A 153 21.35 -1.66 9.11
C PRO A 153 20.47 -0.63 8.40
N ASN A 154 20.50 0.62 8.88
CA ASN A 154 19.61 1.70 8.42
C ASN A 154 19.56 1.88 6.89
N GLN A 155 20.70 1.70 6.21
CA GLN A 155 20.84 1.84 4.77
C GLN A 155 20.01 0.84 3.94
N TYR A 156 19.68 -0.33 4.49
CA TYR A 156 18.90 -1.37 3.79
C TYR A 156 17.42 -1.36 4.14
N ARG A 157 17.02 -0.62 5.19
CA ARG A 157 15.67 -0.69 5.75
C ARG A 157 14.59 -0.28 4.75
N VAL A 158 14.82 0.80 4.00
CA VAL A 158 13.88 1.32 2.99
C VAL A 158 13.71 0.34 1.84
N PHE A 159 14.81 -0.24 1.36
CA PHE A 159 14.76 -1.22 0.27
C PHE A 159 13.96 -2.47 0.68
N TYR A 160 14.26 -3.03 1.86
CA TYR A 160 13.52 -4.17 2.42
C TYR A 160 12.03 -3.85 2.58
N GLY A 161 11.72 -2.66 3.12
CA GLY A 161 10.33 -2.20 3.28
C GLY A 161 9.58 -2.18 1.94
N ASN A 162 10.20 -1.62 0.88
CA ASN A 162 9.59 -1.59 -0.45
C ASN A 162 9.34 -2.98 -1.03
N VAL A 163 10.26 -3.94 -0.82
CA VAL A 163 10.06 -5.33 -1.23
C VAL A 163 8.89 -5.97 -0.48
N ALA A 164 8.81 -5.77 0.84
CA ALA A 164 7.68 -6.25 1.64
C ALA A 164 6.35 -5.62 1.19
N THR A 165 6.34 -4.33 0.87
CA THR A 165 5.17 -3.63 0.31
C THR A 165 4.72 -4.27 -1.02
N MET A 166 5.65 -4.67 -1.88
CA MET A 166 5.27 -5.37 -3.11
C MET A 166 4.56 -6.70 -2.81
N VAL A 167 5.01 -7.45 -1.80
CA VAL A 167 4.39 -8.73 -1.41
C VAL A 167 2.97 -8.52 -0.90
N ILE A 168 2.73 -7.54 -0.01
CA ILE A 168 1.38 -7.30 0.50
C ILE A 168 0.44 -6.73 -0.58
N ASN A 169 0.96 -5.97 -1.55
CA ASN A 169 0.13 -5.49 -2.67
C ASN A 169 -0.42 -6.63 -3.53
N VAL A 170 0.33 -7.73 -3.70
CA VAL A 170 -0.16 -8.95 -4.36
C VAL A 170 -1.32 -9.54 -3.56
N PHE A 171 -1.21 -9.62 -2.23
CA PHE A 171 -2.27 -10.07 -1.34
C PHE A 171 -3.52 -9.17 -1.42
N TYR A 172 -3.37 -7.85 -1.48
CA TYR A 172 -4.50 -6.93 -1.67
C TYR A 172 -5.19 -7.12 -3.01
N SER A 173 -4.43 -7.30 -4.10
CA SER A 173 -5.03 -7.58 -5.41
C SER A 173 -5.79 -8.92 -5.39
N TYR A 174 -5.27 -9.95 -4.72
CA TYR A 174 -5.96 -11.22 -4.51
C TYR A 174 -7.28 -11.04 -3.76
N ILE A 175 -7.27 -10.41 -2.59
CA ILE A 175 -8.50 -10.21 -1.80
C ILE A 175 -9.51 -9.36 -2.57
N GLN A 176 -9.07 -8.39 -3.37
CA GLN A 176 -9.99 -7.55 -4.12
C GLN A 176 -10.72 -8.31 -5.24
N HIS A 177 -10.05 -9.21 -5.95
CA HIS A 177 -10.59 -9.78 -7.19
C HIS A 177 -11.00 -11.26 -7.09
N GLN A 178 -10.44 -12.00 -6.13
CA GLN A 178 -10.64 -13.45 -6.02
C GLN A 178 -11.39 -13.86 -4.74
N TYR A 179 -11.48 -12.99 -3.73
CA TYR A 179 -12.17 -13.24 -2.46
C TYR A 179 -13.49 -12.45 -2.36
#